data_AF-A0A066RQ36-F1
#
_entry.id   AF-A0A066RQ36-F1
#
_cell.length_a   1.000
_cell.length_b   1.000
_cell.length_c   1.000
_cell.angle_alpha   90.00
_cell.angle_beta   90.00
_cell.angle_gamma   90.00
#
_symmetry.space_group_name_H-M   'P 1'
#
loop_
_entity.id
_entity.type
_entity.pdbx_description
1 polymer ?
#
loop_
_entity_poly.entity_id
_entity_poly.type
_entity_poly.pdbx_seq_one_letter_code
_entity_poly.pdbx_strand_id
1 'polypeptide(L)'
;MQIKETHIGQVLSVRRRLMISEVGPASVDSCRIIQDIIDKSNLHVTGPWHFVADNLPQDNHTEFEIEFCLPVAGECDEFLNDDVQARELTRFQCASAVYEGPLEHLFEKGYQPLVKAIRDQEHSLTGESREVYHTWCGPDSDKNVVEIQFGVQ
;
A
#
# COMPACT_ATOMS: atom_id res chain seq x y z
N MET A 1 18.00 1.52 -3.57
CA MET A 1 17.15 0.38 -3.93
C MET A 1 17.66 -0.86 -3.23
N GLN A 2 16.77 -1.66 -2.65
CA GLN A 2 17.07 -2.96 -2.07
C GLN A 2 16.14 -4.01 -2.68
N ILE A 3 16.69 -5.15 -3.10
CA ILE A 3 15.89 -6.33 -3.44
C ILE A 3 15.62 -7.11 -2.15
N LYS A 4 14.36 -7.43 -1.89
CA LYS A 4 13.96 -8.22 -0.71
C LYS A 4 12.69 -9.02 -0.96
N GLU A 5 12.46 -9.99 -0.08
CA GLU A 5 11.18 -10.68 0.03
C GLU A 5 10.44 -10.11 1.25
N THR A 6 9.13 -9.91 1.11
CA THR A 6 8.25 -9.49 2.23
C THR A 6 7.17 -10.53 2.46
N HIS A 7 6.76 -10.69 3.72
CA HIS A 7 5.68 -11.58 4.15
C HIS A 7 4.86 -10.89 5.23
N ILE A 8 3.62 -10.53 4.90
CA ILE A 8 2.73 -9.75 5.79
C ILE A 8 1.73 -10.66 6.49
N GLY A 9 1.14 -11.62 5.77
CA GLY A 9 0.13 -12.53 6.31
C GLY A 9 -1.27 -11.93 6.23
N GLN A 10 -2.08 -12.15 7.28
CA GLN A 10 -3.48 -11.75 7.30
C GLN A 10 -3.64 -10.23 7.34
N VAL A 11 -4.51 -9.71 6.48
CA VAL A 11 -4.90 -8.30 6.43
C VAL A 11 -6.42 -8.17 6.36
N LEU A 12 -6.94 -7.07 6.89
CA LEU A 12 -8.22 -6.53 6.44
C LEU A 12 -7.97 -5.62 5.23
N SER A 13 -8.83 -5.73 4.21
CA SER A 13 -8.65 -5.04 2.93
C SER A 13 -9.94 -4.41 2.45
N VAL A 14 -9.81 -3.24 1.84
CA VAL A 14 -10.88 -2.56 1.09
C VAL A 14 -10.36 -2.32 -0.31
N ARG A 15 -11.03 -2.92 -1.32
CA ARG A 15 -10.69 -2.74 -2.73
C ARG A 15 -11.47 -1.59 -3.34
N ARG A 16 -10.80 -0.77 -4.16
CA ARG A 16 -11.41 0.30 -4.95
C ARG A 16 -10.82 0.30 -6.36
N ARG A 17 -11.60 0.80 -7.31
CA ARG A 17 -11.13 1.14 -8.66
C ARG A 17 -11.16 2.66 -8.79
N LEU A 18 -10.00 3.27 -8.98
CA LEU A 18 -9.78 4.72 -8.82
C LEU A 18 -8.78 5.24 -9.85
N MET A 19 -8.80 6.55 -10.09
CA MET A 19 -7.66 7.29 -10.65
C MET A 19 -6.67 7.70 -9.55
N ILE A 20 -5.42 8.00 -9.90
CA ILE A 20 -4.37 8.41 -8.93
C ILE A 20 -4.83 9.60 -8.06
N SER A 21 -5.51 10.58 -8.65
CA SER A 21 -6.01 11.77 -7.94
C SER A 21 -7.07 11.45 -6.88
N GLU A 22 -7.74 10.30 -6.99
CA GLU A 22 -8.81 9.87 -6.10
C GLU A 22 -8.30 9.02 -4.92
N VAL A 23 -7.06 8.50 -5.01
CA VAL A 23 -6.47 7.62 -3.99
C VAL A 23 -6.43 8.30 -2.62
N GLY A 24 -5.96 9.56 -2.56
CA GLY A 24 -5.87 10.31 -1.31
C GLY A 24 -7.23 10.43 -0.60
N PRO A 25 -8.26 11.03 -1.23
CA PRO A 25 -9.61 11.08 -0.67
C PRO A 25 -10.19 9.70 -0.32
N ALA A 26 -10.08 8.72 -1.22
CA ALA A 26 -10.65 7.39 -1.00
C ALA A 26 -9.98 6.61 0.14
N SER A 27 -8.69 6.87 0.39
CA SER A 27 -7.95 6.24 1.50
C SER A 27 -8.53 6.63 2.86
N VAL A 28 -9.00 7.87 3.02
CA VAL A 28 -9.58 8.36 4.29
C VAL A 28 -10.80 7.52 4.66
N ASP A 29 -11.72 7.31 3.71
CA ASP A 29 -12.93 6.54 3.96
C ASP A 29 -12.63 5.05 4.09
N SER A 30 -11.76 4.51 3.23
CA SER A 30 -11.41 3.08 3.23
C SER A 30 -10.69 2.68 4.52
N CYS A 31 -9.71 3.47 4.97
CA CYS A 31 -9.00 3.22 6.22
C CYS A 31 -9.93 3.37 7.44
N ARG A 32 -10.86 4.33 7.42
CA ARG A 32 -11.84 4.53 8.51
C ARG A 32 -12.78 3.34 8.66
N ILE A 33 -13.28 2.76 7.56
CA ILE A 33 -14.15 1.58 7.62
C ILE A 33 -13.42 0.39 8.29
N ILE A 34 -12.15 0.16 7.93
CA ILE A 34 -11.34 -0.89 8.57
C ILE A 34 -11.09 -0.55 10.04
N GLN A 35 -10.77 0.69 10.37
CA GLN A 35 -10.53 1.10 11.76
C GLN A 35 -11.79 0.90 12.64
N ASP A 36 -12.97 1.20 12.12
CA ASP A 36 -14.24 0.97 12.81
C ASP A 36 -14.48 -0.52 13.12
N ILE A 37 -13.94 -1.44 12.31
CA ILE A 37 -13.97 -2.90 12.57
C ILE A 37 -12.96 -3.26 13.65
N ILE A 38 -11.74 -2.73 13.59
CA ILE A 38 -10.70 -2.94 14.62
C ILE A 38 -11.24 -2.52 15.99
N ASP A 39 -11.83 -1.33 16.09
CA ASP A 39 -12.31 -0.76 17.35
C ASP A 39 -13.46 -1.56 18.00
N LYS A 40 -14.17 -2.38 17.22
CA LYS A 40 -15.31 -3.20 17.67
C LYS A 40 -15.00 -4.68 17.80
N SER A 41 -13.80 -5.10 17.39
CA SER A 41 -13.39 -6.50 17.38
C SER A 41 -12.27 -6.75 18.40
N ASN A 42 -11.87 -8.02 18.53
CA ASN A 42 -10.67 -8.41 19.28
C ASN A 42 -9.44 -8.54 18.36
N LEU A 43 -9.49 -7.97 17.14
CA LEU A 43 -8.37 -8.00 16.22
C LEU A 43 -7.23 -7.12 16.73
N HIS A 44 -6.00 -7.60 16.54
CA HIS A 44 -4.79 -6.85 16.87
C HIS A 44 -4.10 -6.40 15.59
N VAL A 45 -3.83 -5.10 15.46
CA VAL A 45 -3.03 -4.57 14.36
C VAL A 45 -1.58 -5.02 14.53
N THR A 46 -1.02 -5.65 13.50
CA THR A 46 0.32 -6.27 13.55
C THR A 46 1.36 -5.53 12.72
N GLY A 47 0.96 -4.50 11.98
CA GLY A 47 1.86 -3.77 11.09
C GLY A 47 1.28 -2.46 10.54
N PRO A 48 2.07 -1.74 9.72
CA PRO A 48 1.65 -0.49 9.09
C PRO A 48 0.60 -0.71 8.00
N TRP A 49 0.01 0.37 7.51
CA TRP A 49 -0.84 0.32 6.32
C TRP A 49 -0.06 -0.09 5.07
N HIS A 50 -0.67 -0.93 4.25
CA HIS A 50 -0.20 -1.35 2.94
C HIS A 50 -1.20 -0.92 1.87
N PHE A 51 -0.80 -0.08 0.93
CA PHE A 51 -1.62 0.21 -0.25
C PHE A 51 -1.08 -0.61 -1.40
N VAL A 52 -1.88 -1.55 -1.91
CA VAL A 52 -1.47 -2.52 -2.93
C VAL A 52 -2.16 -2.17 -4.23
N ALA A 53 -1.39 -1.96 -5.29
CA ALA A 53 -1.90 -1.58 -6.59
C ALA A 53 -1.38 -2.53 -7.67
N ASP A 54 -2.27 -2.94 -8.57
CA ASP A 54 -1.94 -3.72 -9.75
C ASP A 54 -1.91 -2.83 -11.00
N ASN A 55 -0.80 -2.88 -11.73
CA ASN A 55 -0.56 -2.10 -12.94
C ASN A 55 -0.75 -0.59 -12.72
N LEU A 56 -0.10 -0.05 -11.68
CA LEU A 56 -0.14 1.37 -11.35
C LEU A 56 0.09 2.24 -12.62
N PRO A 57 -0.85 3.14 -12.97
CA PRO A 57 -0.73 3.93 -14.18
C PRO A 57 0.36 5.00 -14.06
N GLN A 58 0.81 5.50 -15.21
CA GLN A 58 1.81 6.58 -15.28
C GLN A 58 1.16 7.95 -15.52
N ASP A 59 -0.17 8.02 -15.39
CA ASP A 59 -0.99 9.19 -15.64
C ASP A 59 -2.14 9.29 -14.62
N ASN A 60 -2.78 10.46 -14.57
CA ASN A 60 -3.84 10.76 -13.59
C ASN A 60 -5.27 10.49 -14.09
N HIS A 61 -5.45 9.92 -15.28
CA HIS A 61 -6.77 9.73 -15.91
C HIS A 61 -7.12 8.26 -16.16
N THR A 62 -6.15 7.36 -16.01
CA THR A 62 -6.35 5.92 -16.09
C THR A 62 -6.81 5.39 -14.74
N GLU A 63 -7.95 4.70 -14.73
CA GLU A 63 -8.41 3.96 -13.56
C GLU A 63 -7.58 2.68 -13.37
N PHE A 64 -7.33 2.33 -12.12
CA PHE A 64 -6.66 1.10 -11.72
C PHE A 64 -7.26 0.54 -10.43
N GLU A 65 -6.95 -0.71 -10.12
CA GLU A 65 -7.37 -1.33 -8.87
C GLU A 65 -6.34 -1.08 -7.78
N ILE A 66 -6.83 -0.68 -6.60
CA ILE A 66 -6.03 -0.48 -5.40
C ILE A 66 -6.75 -1.09 -4.19
N GLU A 67 -5.99 -1.73 -3.32
CA GLU A 67 -6.44 -2.26 -2.04
C GLU A 67 -5.76 -1.51 -0.89
N PHE A 68 -6.57 -1.04 0.05
CA PHE A 68 -6.11 -0.46 1.31
C PHE A 68 -6.11 -1.58 2.36
N CYS A 69 -4.93 -2.00 2.78
CA CYS A 69 -4.74 -3.18 3.62
C CYS A 69 -4.14 -2.81 4.98
N LEU A 70 -4.71 -3.36 6.05
CA LEU A 70 -4.17 -3.27 7.41
C LEU A 70 -3.84 -4.68 7.93
N PRO A 71 -2.57 -4.98 8.27
CA PRO A 71 -2.18 -6.25 8.86
C PRO A 71 -2.81 -6.45 10.23
N VAL A 72 -3.41 -7.63 10.43
CA VAL A 72 -4.11 -7.99 11.66
C VAL A 72 -3.78 -9.41 12.11
N ALA A 73 -4.05 -9.71 13.38
CA ALA A 73 -4.12 -11.05 13.92
C ALA A 73 -5.43 -11.24 14.70
N GLY A 74 -6.02 -12.43 14.56
CA GLY A 74 -7.25 -12.84 15.24
C GLY A 74 -8.30 -13.37 14.27
N GLU A 75 -9.48 -13.73 14.79
CA GLU A 75 -10.59 -14.24 14.00
C GLU A 75 -11.36 -13.08 13.35
N CYS A 76 -11.47 -13.09 12.01
CA CYS A 76 -12.05 -11.98 11.26
C CYS A 76 -13.54 -12.15 10.95
N ASP A 77 -14.07 -13.39 10.95
CA ASP A 77 -15.32 -13.74 10.26
C ASP A 77 -16.58 -13.02 10.77
N GLU A 78 -16.63 -12.62 12.05
CA GLU A 78 -17.83 -12.05 12.66
C GLU A 78 -18.07 -10.55 12.33
N PHE A 79 -17.05 -9.83 11.86
CA PHE A 79 -17.09 -8.36 11.76
C PHE A 79 -16.99 -7.82 10.33
N LEU A 80 -16.78 -8.70 9.36
CA LEU A 80 -16.68 -8.31 7.95
C LEU A 80 -18.04 -7.93 7.39
N ASN A 81 -18.02 -6.99 6.45
CA ASN A 81 -19.18 -6.61 5.64
C ASN A 81 -18.80 -6.75 4.15
N ASP A 82 -19.73 -6.45 3.25
CA ASP A 82 -19.50 -6.61 1.81
C ASP A 82 -18.32 -5.76 1.28
N ASP A 83 -17.95 -4.67 1.97
CA ASP A 83 -16.89 -3.75 1.58
C ASP A 83 -15.49 -4.14 2.11
N VAL A 84 -15.43 -4.92 3.19
CA VAL A 84 -14.16 -5.28 3.88
C VAL A 84 -13.96 -6.78 3.87
N GLN A 85 -12.80 -7.20 3.36
CA GLN A 85 -12.44 -8.61 3.28
C GLN A 85 -11.20 -8.91 4.12
N ALA A 86 -11.22 -10.01 4.84
CA ALA A 86 -10.01 -10.62 5.37
C ALA A 86 -9.34 -11.47 4.28
N ARG A 87 -8.07 -11.21 4.00
CA ARG A 87 -7.27 -11.98 3.03
C ARG A 87 -5.84 -12.09 3.48
N GLU A 88 -5.07 -12.90 2.77
CA GLU A 88 -3.63 -13.03 2.99
C GLU A 88 -2.85 -12.23 1.93
N LEU A 89 -1.96 -11.34 2.37
CA LEU A 89 -0.92 -10.78 1.51
C LEU A 89 0.27 -11.74 1.49
N THR A 90 0.36 -12.47 0.39
CA THR A 90 1.38 -13.49 0.15
C THR A 90 2.78 -12.89 0.00
N ARG A 91 3.77 -13.80 -0.04
CA ARG A 91 5.17 -13.44 -0.27
C ARG A 91 5.33 -12.60 -1.53
N PHE A 92 6.10 -11.53 -1.40
CA PHE A 92 6.30 -10.56 -2.46
C PHE A 92 7.78 -10.23 -2.60
N GLN A 93 8.36 -10.69 -3.71
CA GLN A 93 9.72 -10.39 -4.13
C GLN A 93 9.72 -9.02 -4.80
N CYS A 94 10.38 -8.04 -4.19
CA CYS A 94 10.29 -6.65 -4.63
C CYS A 94 11.63 -5.92 -4.61
N ALA A 95 11.73 -4.94 -5.49
CA ALA A 95 12.66 -3.84 -5.35
C ALA A 95 11.99 -2.75 -4.49
N SER A 96 12.71 -2.25 -3.49
CA SER A 96 12.19 -1.30 -2.52
C SER A 96 13.08 -0.08 -2.32
N ALA A 97 12.45 1.03 -1.93
CA ALA A 97 13.12 2.23 -1.45
C ALA A 97 12.24 2.93 -0.39
N VAL A 98 12.88 3.52 0.61
CA VAL A 98 12.21 4.37 1.61
C VAL A 98 12.24 5.81 1.14
N TYR A 99 11.09 6.46 1.18
CA TYR A 99 10.92 7.89 0.99
C TYR A 99 10.54 8.53 2.33
N GLU A 100 11.18 9.65 2.65
CA GLU A 100 10.90 10.46 3.83
C GLU A 100 10.47 11.86 3.38
N GLY A 101 9.30 12.31 3.84
CA GLY A 101 8.80 13.66 3.60
C GLY A 101 7.37 13.77 3.07
N PRO A 102 6.97 14.96 2.59
CA PRO A 102 5.60 15.24 2.15
C PRO A 102 5.17 14.41 0.93
N LEU A 103 3.89 14.07 0.82
CA LEU A 103 3.37 13.27 -0.30
C LEU A 103 3.47 13.96 -1.66
N GLU A 104 3.45 15.29 -1.70
CA GLU A 104 3.58 16.05 -2.97
C GLU A 104 4.84 15.70 -3.76
N HIS A 105 5.90 15.22 -3.10
CA HIS A 105 7.14 14.80 -3.75
C HIS A 105 7.34 13.29 -3.81
N LEU A 106 6.40 12.48 -3.29
CA LEU A 106 6.52 11.02 -3.25
C LEU A 106 6.77 10.44 -4.64
N PHE A 107 6.08 10.97 -5.66
CA PHE A 107 6.25 10.52 -7.04
C PHE A 107 7.65 10.84 -7.58
N GLU A 108 8.06 12.11 -7.53
CA GLU A 108 9.31 12.59 -8.12
C GLU A 108 10.55 12.10 -7.37
N LYS A 109 10.48 12.02 -6.03
CA LYS A 109 11.63 11.68 -5.16
C LYS A 109 11.63 10.24 -4.65
N GLY A 110 10.49 9.55 -4.69
CA GLY A 110 10.36 8.15 -4.28
C GLY A 110 10.21 7.21 -5.47
N TYR A 111 9.11 7.34 -6.21
CA TYR A 111 8.76 6.42 -7.30
C TYR A 111 9.72 6.49 -8.48
N GLN A 112 9.95 7.67 -9.05
CA GLN A 112 10.78 7.80 -10.26
C GLN A 112 12.21 7.27 -10.08
N PRO A 113 12.93 7.60 -8.98
CA PRO A 113 14.28 7.07 -8.77
C PRO A 113 14.31 5.54 -8.62
N LEU A 114 13.30 4.97 -7.95
CA LEU A 114 13.19 3.51 -7.78
C LEU A 114 12.93 2.82 -9.12
N VAL A 115 11.95 3.28 -9.90
CA VAL A 115 11.64 2.72 -11.23
C VAL A 115 12.86 2.83 -12.16
N LYS A 116 13.59 3.95 -12.11
CA LYS A 116 14.84 4.08 -12.85
C LYS A 116 15.86 3.03 -12.43
N ALA A 117 16.10 2.86 -11.13
CA ALA A 117 17.07 1.90 -10.62
C ALA A 117 16.73 0.45 -10.98
N ILE A 118 15.43 0.09 -10.98
CA ILE A 118 14.95 -1.24 -11.42
C ILE A 118 15.32 -1.47 -12.89
N ARG A 119 15.02 -0.49 -13.76
CA ARG A 119 15.32 -0.56 -15.19
C ARG A 119 16.82 -0.62 -15.47
N ASP A 120 17.62 0.17 -14.75
CA ASP A 120 19.08 0.18 -14.89
C ASP A 120 19.71 -1.18 -14.51
N GLN A 121 19.03 -1.99 -13.70
CA GLN A 121 19.45 -3.34 -13.29
C GLN A 121 18.79 -4.45 -14.11
N GLU A 122 18.10 -4.11 -15.21
CA GLU A 122 17.47 -5.05 -16.14
C GLU A 122 16.42 -5.98 -15.51
N HIS A 123 15.89 -5.62 -14.34
CA HIS A 123 14.77 -6.32 -13.72
C HIS A 123 13.46 -6.03 -14.45
N SER A 124 12.62 -7.06 -14.57
CA SER A 124 11.27 -6.90 -15.12
C SER A 124 10.25 -6.68 -14.00
N LEU A 125 9.34 -5.73 -14.18
CA LEU A 125 8.25 -5.48 -13.24
C LEU A 125 7.17 -6.56 -13.36
N THR A 126 6.63 -7.03 -12.24
CA THR A 126 5.51 -8.00 -12.23
C THR A 126 4.15 -7.34 -12.44
N GLY A 127 4.06 -6.02 -12.23
CA GLY A 127 2.82 -5.24 -12.29
C GLY A 127 2.28 -4.85 -10.91
N GLU A 128 2.53 -5.65 -9.87
CA GLU A 128 2.14 -5.35 -8.49
C GLU A 128 3.11 -4.32 -7.88
N SER A 129 2.56 -3.35 -7.16
CA SER A 129 3.29 -2.38 -6.34
C SER A 129 2.65 -2.21 -4.98
N ARG A 130 3.45 -1.87 -3.97
CA ARG A 130 2.97 -1.61 -2.61
C ARG A 130 3.58 -0.33 -2.05
N GLU A 131 2.77 0.46 -1.36
CA GLU A 131 3.24 1.49 -0.43
C GLU A 131 3.07 0.99 1.00
N VAL A 132 4.11 1.11 1.81
CA VAL A 132 4.09 0.73 3.24
C VAL A 132 4.31 1.97 4.08
N TYR A 133 3.28 2.37 4.82
CA TYR A 133 3.27 3.60 5.60
C TYR A 133 3.82 3.37 7.02
N HIS A 134 5.15 3.30 7.15
CA HIS A 134 5.85 3.09 8.43
C HIS A 134 5.60 4.23 9.42
N THR A 135 5.44 5.46 8.93
CA THR A 135 5.04 6.61 9.73
C THR A 135 4.17 7.54 8.91
N TRP A 136 3.02 7.93 9.46
CA TRP A 136 2.06 8.83 8.82
C TRP A 136 1.66 9.96 9.78
N CYS A 137 1.86 11.20 9.35
CA CYS A 137 1.56 12.42 10.11
C CYS A 137 0.74 13.43 9.30
N GLY A 138 0.16 13.00 8.16
CA GLY A 138 -0.60 13.84 7.24
C GLY A 138 0.17 14.14 5.95
N PRO A 139 -0.52 14.61 4.89
CA PRO A 139 0.04 14.71 3.54
C PRO A 139 1.23 15.65 3.42
N ASP A 140 1.26 16.73 4.20
CA ASP A 140 2.29 17.77 4.13
C ASP A 140 3.46 17.55 5.11
N SER A 141 3.44 16.45 5.87
CA SER A 141 4.41 16.22 6.93
C SER A 141 5.78 15.79 6.41
N ASP A 142 6.83 16.44 6.91
CA ASP A 142 8.23 16.06 6.69
C ASP A 142 8.65 14.77 7.41
N LYS A 143 7.83 14.29 8.35
CA LYS A 143 8.06 13.08 9.15
C LYS A 143 7.42 11.82 8.58
N ASN A 144 6.74 11.89 7.44
CA ASN A 144 6.21 10.67 6.85
C ASN A 144 7.36 9.76 6.43
N VAL A 145 7.19 8.46 6.62
CA VAL A 145 8.11 7.43 6.17
C VAL A 145 7.29 6.41 5.38
N VAL A 146 7.47 6.42 4.06
CA VAL A 146 6.75 5.54 3.13
C VAL A 146 7.77 4.68 2.41
N GLU A 147 7.63 3.37 2.51
CA GLU A 147 8.41 2.45 1.70
C GLU A 147 7.64 2.09 0.44
N ILE A 148 8.24 2.36 -0.71
CA ILE A 148 7.71 2.01 -2.02
C ILE A 148 8.32 0.68 -2.44
N GLN A 149 7.48 -0.24 -2.90
CA GLN A 149 7.85 -1.58 -3.34
C GLN A 149 7.28 -1.85 -4.72
N PHE A 150 8.11 -2.35 -5.62
CA PHE A 150 7.70 -2.83 -6.93
C PHE A 150 8.08 -4.29 -7.07
N GLY A 151 7.13 -5.13 -7.50
CA GLY A 151 7.39 -6.53 -7.74
C GLY A 151 8.35 -6.70 -8.90
N VAL A 152 9.35 -7.57 -8.74
CA VAL A 152 10.40 -7.80 -9.74
C VAL A 152 10.65 -9.29 -9.97
N GLN A 153 11.11 -9.62 -11.17
CA GLN A 153 11.59 -10.94 -11.60
C GLN A 153 12.84 -10.83 -12.48
#